data_AF-A0A377TVP4-F1
#
_entry.id   AF-A0A377TVP4-F1
#
_cell.length_a   1.000
_cell.length_b   1.000
_cell.length_c   1.000
_cell.angle_alpha   90.00
_cell.angle_beta   90.00
_cell.angle_gamma   90.00
#
_symmetry.space_group_name_H-M   'P 1'
#
loop_
_entity.id
_entity.type
_entity.pdbx_description
1 polymer ?
#
loop_
_entity_poly.entity_id
_entity_poly.type
_entity_poly.pdbx_seq_one_letter_code
_entity_poly.pdbx_strand_id
1 'polypeptide(L)'
;MVPEWVPSEYQVNSQIKSLNEIVEKSHSTKFFHRWKDRIGTIIAGWKNDDVGGVYFLSRLLKFGPNGFFGAGMQLSENEISNKTIAFKKGLDGKTRIFDKRGVMLASIENGKLQMAKMNIETMLQLAVKSGNTSLTIKKDGKGISVSDKRGVVCFRIDERGYVHGNFVNKGGSATPVLTEEQIIQQLETSAFAKQSKPLQ
;
A
#
# COMPACT_ATOMS: atom_id res chain seq x y z
N MET A 1 -34.71 1.99 23.02
CA MET A 1 -33.93 3.16 23.49
C MET A 1 -32.84 3.42 22.48
N VAL A 2 -32.85 4.59 21.84
CA VAL A 2 -31.77 5.04 20.96
C VAL A 2 -30.72 5.69 21.85
N PRO A 3 -29.42 5.37 21.73
CA PRO A 3 -28.39 6.07 22.50
C PRO A 3 -28.32 7.51 22.00
N GLU A 4 -28.63 8.45 22.87
CA GLU A 4 -28.51 9.88 22.62
C GLU A 4 -27.02 10.25 22.69
N TRP A 5 -26.51 10.82 21.60
CA TRP A 5 -25.13 11.29 21.54
C TRP A 5 -25.05 12.60 22.31
N VAL A 6 -24.61 12.55 23.56
CA VAL A 6 -24.34 13.74 24.37
C VAL A 6 -23.03 14.34 23.87
N PRO A 7 -23.01 15.57 23.31
CA PRO A 7 -21.77 16.24 22.99
C PRO A 7 -21.02 16.41 24.31
N SER A 8 -19.81 15.85 24.41
CA SER A 8 -18.93 16.20 25.52
C SER A 8 -18.65 17.70 25.38
N GLU A 9 -19.32 18.53 26.16
CA GLU A 9 -18.84 19.87 26.43
C GLU A 9 -17.41 19.69 26.92
N TYR A 10 -16.46 20.06 26.05
CA TYR A 10 -15.09 20.25 26.46
C TYR A 10 -15.17 21.15 27.68
N GLN A 11 -14.92 20.58 28.86
CA GLN A 11 -14.57 21.41 29.99
C GLN A 11 -13.27 22.09 29.58
N VAL A 12 -13.42 23.29 29.02
CA VAL A 12 -12.37 24.26 28.82
C VAL A 12 -11.86 24.49 30.23
N ASN A 13 -10.82 23.72 30.58
CA ASN A 13 -10.07 23.89 31.80
C ASN A 13 -9.86 25.40 31.93
N SER A 14 -10.27 26.01 33.04
CA SER A 14 -10.15 27.46 33.29
C SER A 14 -8.69 27.96 33.33
N GLN A 15 -7.74 27.08 32.95
CA GLN A 15 -6.33 27.36 32.71
C GLN A 15 -5.97 27.49 31.21
N ILE A 16 -6.94 27.46 30.28
CA ILE A 16 -6.69 27.83 28.89
C ILE A 16 -6.62 29.36 28.85
N LYS A 17 -5.41 29.88 29.11
CA LYS A 17 -5.06 31.26 28.77
C LYS A 17 -5.49 31.53 27.34
N SER A 18 -6.11 32.68 27.09
CA SER A 18 -6.44 33.07 25.72
C SER A 18 -5.17 33.06 24.87
N LEU A 19 -5.27 32.78 23.56
CA LEU A 19 -4.09 32.77 22.69
C LEU A 19 -3.28 34.06 22.84
N ASN A 20 -3.96 35.19 23.05
CA ASN A 20 -3.36 36.51 23.29
C ASN A 20 -2.62 36.62 24.64
N GLU A 21 -3.02 35.89 25.68
CA GLU A 21 -2.33 35.83 26.98
C GLU A 21 -1.13 34.87 26.99
N ILE A 22 -1.09 33.89 26.08
CA ILE A 22 0.13 33.09 25.79
C ILE A 22 1.11 33.94 24.96
N VAL A 23 0.56 34.78 24.09
CA VAL A 23 1.28 35.72 23.21
C VAL A 23 1.49 37.07 23.92
N GLU A 24 1.95 37.04 25.17
CA GLU A 24 2.58 38.24 25.73
C GLU A 24 3.75 38.60 24.81
N LYS A 25 3.79 39.86 24.36
CA LYS A 25 4.95 40.49 23.70
C LYS A 25 6.13 40.46 24.67
N SER A 26 6.74 39.29 24.79
CA SER A 26 7.93 39.10 25.59
C SER A 26 9.10 39.37 24.66
N HIS A 27 9.95 40.32 25.04
CA HIS A 27 11.33 40.47 24.53
C HIS A 27 12.20 39.24 24.82
N SER A 28 11.61 38.04 24.91
CA SER A 28 12.24 36.91 25.54
C SER A 28 12.73 35.95 24.50
N THR A 29 14.03 35.74 24.55
CA THR A 29 14.70 34.55 24.05
C THR A 29 14.17 33.25 24.68
N LYS A 30 13.12 33.28 25.52
CA LYS A 30 12.61 32.15 26.31
C LYS A 30 11.46 31.43 25.59
N PHE A 31 11.42 30.12 25.79
CA PHE A 31 10.32 29.27 25.34
C PHE A 31 9.15 29.33 26.32
N PHE A 32 7.95 29.61 25.82
CA PHE A 32 6.72 29.52 26.63
C PHE A 32 6.17 28.09 26.68
N HIS A 33 6.52 27.25 25.70
CA HIS A 33 6.34 25.79 25.76
C HIS A 33 7.57 25.09 25.19
N ARG A 34 8.05 24.02 25.84
CA ARG A 34 9.34 23.39 25.48
C ARG A 34 9.38 21.89 25.76
N TRP A 35 10.13 21.20 24.92
CA TRP A 35 10.49 19.79 25.09
C TRP A 35 11.98 19.69 25.40
N LYS A 36 12.30 18.84 26.37
CA LYS A 36 13.67 18.56 26.79
C LYS A 36 14.02 17.10 26.52
N ASP A 37 15.30 16.83 26.27
CA ASP A 37 15.83 15.47 26.26
C ASP A 37 15.97 14.90 27.70
N ARG A 38 16.46 13.66 27.81
CA ARG A 38 16.65 12.98 29.10
C ARG A 38 17.63 13.67 30.05
N ILE A 39 18.53 14.50 29.53
CA ILE A 39 19.53 15.23 30.32
C ILE A 39 19.11 16.70 30.56
N GLY A 40 17.90 17.08 30.14
CA GLY A 40 17.31 18.39 30.41
C GLY A 40 17.60 19.46 29.35
N THR A 41 18.28 19.13 28.25
CA THR A 41 18.57 20.05 27.13
C THR A 41 17.29 20.32 26.34
N ILE A 42 17.00 21.59 26.04
CA ILE A 42 15.85 21.95 25.20
C ILE A 42 16.13 21.53 23.75
N ILE A 43 15.27 20.69 23.19
CA ILE A 43 15.40 20.16 21.82
C ILE A 43 14.37 20.76 20.85
N ALA A 44 13.26 21.25 21.37
CA ALA A 44 12.19 21.90 20.63
C ALA A 44 11.34 22.81 21.53
N GLY A 45 10.62 23.76 20.96
CA GLY A 45 9.64 24.55 21.71
C GLY A 45 9.04 25.70 20.90
N TRP A 46 8.05 26.34 21.48
CA TRP A 46 7.37 27.52 20.96
C TRP A 46 7.87 28.81 21.60
N LYS A 47 8.01 29.86 20.80
CA LYS A 47 8.51 31.19 21.16
C LYS A 47 7.71 32.29 20.46
N ASN A 48 7.77 33.49 21.03
CA ASN A 48 7.27 34.71 20.39
C ASN A 48 8.45 35.53 19.89
N ASP A 49 8.29 36.25 18.78
CA ASP A 49 9.21 37.31 18.36
C ASP A 49 8.83 38.68 18.97
N ASP A 50 9.63 39.71 18.70
CA ASP A 50 9.43 41.07 19.25
C ASP A 50 8.14 41.75 18.76
N VAL A 51 7.54 41.25 17.68
CA VAL A 51 6.26 41.76 17.14
C VAL A 51 5.05 40.92 17.57
N GLY A 52 5.26 39.85 18.34
CA GLY A 52 4.21 38.95 18.83
C GLY A 52 3.90 37.76 17.91
N GLY A 53 4.73 37.52 16.89
CA GLY A 53 4.63 36.34 16.04
C GLY A 53 5.02 35.07 16.79
N VAL A 54 4.15 34.06 16.74
CA VAL A 54 4.40 32.73 17.35
C VAL A 54 5.13 31.85 16.35
N TYR A 55 6.27 31.29 16.75
CA TYR A 55 7.02 30.34 15.94
C TYR A 55 7.56 29.18 16.79
N PHE A 56 7.86 28.08 16.11
CA PHE A 56 8.51 26.93 16.73
C PHE A 56 9.97 26.85 16.33
N LEU A 57 10.78 26.53 17.32
CA LEU A 57 12.20 26.31 17.16
C LEU A 57 12.52 24.90 17.62
N SER A 58 13.14 24.12 16.74
CA SER A 58 13.65 22.80 17.07
C SER A 58 15.00 22.56 16.42
N ARG A 59 15.86 21.81 17.11
CA ARG A 59 17.16 21.37 16.58
C ARG A 59 17.01 20.21 15.59
N LEU A 60 15.91 19.47 15.70
CA LEU A 60 15.70 18.22 14.97
C LEU A 60 14.66 18.35 13.87
N LEU A 61 13.77 19.34 14.00
CA LEU A 61 12.59 19.52 13.17
C LEU A 61 12.50 20.96 12.70
N LYS A 62 12.03 21.16 11.47
CA LYS A 62 11.61 22.46 10.94
C LYS A 62 10.23 22.28 10.36
N PHE A 63 9.33 23.21 10.64
CA PHE A 63 8.04 23.28 9.97
C PHE A 63 7.75 24.70 9.53
N GLY A 64 7.03 24.84 8.43
CA GLY A 64 6.63 26.13 7.88
C GLY A 64 5.81 25.94 6.61
N PRO A 65 5.60 27.03 5.84
CA PRO A 65 4.81 26.99 4.60
C PRO A 65 5.30 25.95 3.59
N ASN A 66 6.61 25.65 3.62
CA ASN A 66 7.24 24.71 2.70
C ASN A 66 7.16 23.24 3.16
N GLY A 67 6.50 22.97 4.30
CA GLY A 67 6.30 21.63 4.84
C GLY A 67 7.07 21.33 6.12
N PHE A 68 7.21 20.04 6.42
CA PHE A 68 7.86 19.48 7.60
C PHE A 68 9.18 18.79 7.21
N PHE A 69 10.24 19.11 7.92
CA PHE A 69 11.59 18.61 7.66
C PHE A 69 12.21 18.14 8.96
N GLY A 70 12.87 17.00 8.94
CA GLY A 70 13.61 16.48 10.07
C GLY A 70 14.89 15.77 9.65
N ALA A 71 15.63 15.24 10.61
CA ALA A 71 16.86 14.50 10.35
C ALA A 71 16.60 13.20 9.54
N GLY A 72 16.66 13.32 8.21
CA GLY A 72 16.39 12.24 7.27
C GLY A 72 14.91 11.97 7.04
N MET A 73 14.05 12.98 7.20
CA MET A 73 12.64 12.96 6.78
C MET A 73 12.24 14.30 6.16
N GLN A 74 11.39 14.24 5.15
CA GLN A 74 10.78 15.41 4.52
C GLN A 74 9.34 15.10 4.14
N LEU A 75 8.46 16.07 4.39
CA LEU A 75 7.09 16.10 3.94
C LEU A 75 6.81 17.53 3.45
N SER A 76 6.83 17.72 2.14
CA SER A 76 6.50 18.98 1.47
C SER A 76 5.52 18.74 0.33
N GLU A 77 5.10 19.81 -0.32
CA GLU A 77 4.23 19.73 -1.51
C GLU A 77 4.81 18.82 -2.61
N ASN A 78 6.14 18.81 -2.74
CA ASN A 78 6.83 18.15 -3.84
C ASN A 78 7.58 16.89 -3.43
N GLU A 79 7.72 16.62 -2.13
CA GLU A 79 8.48 15.45 -1.68
C GLU A 79 7.98 14.87 -0.35
N ILE A 80 7.82 13.54 -0.34
CA ILE A 80 7.68 12.74 0.88
C ILE A 80 8.85 11.78 0.92
N SER A 81 9.75 11.91 1.89
CA SER A 81 10.92 11.06 1.96
C SER A 81 11.37 10.74 3.37
N ASN A 82 12.11 9.65 3.48
CA ASN A 82 12.90 9.30 4.64
C ASN A 82 14.31 8.84 4.20
N LYS A 83 15.10 8.27 5.13
CA LYS A 83 16.46 7.77 4.84
C LYS A 83 16.52 6.59 3.86
N THR A 84 15.39 6.00 3.50
CA THR A 84 15.30 4.76 2.74
C THR A 84 14.61 4.94 1.39
N ILE A 85 13.59 5.78 1.34
CA ILE A 85 12.72 5.97 0.18
C ILE A 85 12.32 7.43 0.02
N ALA A 86 12.19 7.89 -1.22
CA ALA A 86 11.72 9.24 -1.55
C ALA A 86 10.67 9.21 -2.65
N PHE A 87 9.59 9.94 -2.46
CA PHE A 87 8.53 10.19 -3.43
C PHE A 87 8.65 11.64 -3.85
N LYS A 88 8.98 11.91 -5.11
CA LYS A 88 9.23 13.26 -5.62
C LYS A 88 8.28 13.59 -6.76
N LYS A 89 7.51 14.67 -6.61
CA LYS A 89 6.66 15.23 -7.66
C LYS A 89 7.54 15.96 -8.67
N GLY A 90 7.51 15.52 -9.91
CA GLY A 90 8.16 16.20 -11.03
C GLY A 90 7.31 17.36 -11.56
N LEU A 91 7.96 18.28 -12.28
CA LEU A 91 7.29 19.39 -12.98
C LEU A 91 6.32 18.90 -14.06
N ASP A 92 6.51 17.67 -14.54
CA ASP A 92 5.63 16.97 -15.48
C ASP A 92 4.39 16.36 -14.80
N GLY A 93 4.15 16.65 -13.52
CA GLY A 93 3.03 16.11 -12.75
C GLY A 93 3.19 14.65 -12.32
N LYS A 94 4.28 13.98 -12.72
CA LYS A 94 4.55 12.58 -12.34
C LYS A 94 5.23 12.51 -10.99
N THR A 95 4.74 11.63 -10.10
CA THR A 95 5.46 11.33 -8.86
C THR A 95 6.41 10.18 -9.11
N ARG A 96 7.68 10.32 -8.76
CA ARG A 96 8.72 9.29 -8.92
C ARG A 96 9.13 8.77 -7.56
N ILE A 97 9.27 7.45 -7.43
CA ILE A 97 9.67 6.76 -6.22
C ILE A 97 11.13 6.33 -6.37
N PHE A 98 11.98 6.73 -5.45
CA PHE A 98 13.41 6.45 -5.44
C PHE A 98 13.82 5.69 -4.19
N ASP A 99 14.81 4.82 -4.30
CA ASP A 99 15.53 4.28 -3.15
C ASP A 99 16.55 5.28 -2.59
N LYS A 100 17.19 4.92 -1.47
CA LYS A 100 18.26 5.73 -0.84
C LYS A 100 19.48 5.99 -1.73
N ARG A 101 19.67 5.21 -2.79
CA ARG A 101 20.78 5.34 -3.74
C ARG A 101 20.42 6.24 -4.92
N GLY A 102 19.18 6.73 -4.98
CA GLY A 102 18.66 7.54 -6.09
C GLY A 102 18.17 6.72 -7.28
N VAL A 103 18.03 5.39 -7.14
CA VAL A 103 17.49 4.53 -8.19
C VAL A 103 15.98 4.69 -8.22
N MET A 104 15.42 5.03 -9.38
CA MET A 104 13.97 5.11 -9.57
C MET A 104 13.37 3.69 -9.56
N LEU A 105 12.53 3.42 -8.58
CA LEU A 105 11.83 2.15 -8.41
C LEU A 105 10.51 2.12 -9.19
N ALA A 106 9.81 3.26 -9.22
CA ALA A 106 8.50 3.39 -9.83
C ALA A 106 8.16 4.85 -10.17
N SER A 107 7.12 5.05 -10.98
CA SER A 107 6.46 6.33 -11.18
C SER A 107 4.95 6.21 -11.03
N ILE A 108 4.30 7.29 -10.62
CA ILE A 108 2.84 7.41 -10.51
C ILE A 108 2.42 8.53 -11.45
N GLU A 109 1.52 8.21 -12.37
CA GLU A 109 0.98 9.12 -13.37
C GLU A 109 -0.50 8.79 -13.59
N ASN A 110 -1.39 9.78 -13.46
CA ASN A 110 -2.84 9.60 -13.67
C ASN A 110 -3.43 8.43 -12.86
N GLY A 111 -3.02 8.29 -11.60
CA GLY A 111 -3.44 7.20 -10.70
C GLY A 111 -2.85 5.82 -11.05
N LYS A 112 -1.97 5.71 -12.05
CA LYS A 112 -1.32 4.46 -12.46
C LYS A 112 0.10 4.40 -11.90
N LEU A 113 0.41 3.32 -11.19
CA LEU A 113 1.78 2.99 -10.77
C LEU A 113 2.49 2.22 -11.90
N GLN A 114 3.55 2.81 -12.46
CA GLN A 114 4.41 2.20 -13.47
C GLN A 114 5.72 1.76 -12.80
N MET A 115 6.13 0.51 -13.00
CA MET A 115 7.36 -0.04 -12.44
C MET A 115 8.18 -0.69 -13.56
N ALA A 116 9.48 -0.42 -13.61
CA ALA A 116 10.35 -0.94 -14.67
C ALA A 116 10.60 -2.45 -14.52
N LYS A 117 10.67 -2.95 -13.28
CA LYS A 117 10.86 -4.37 -12.97
C LYS A 117 10.19 -4.72 -11.66
N MET A 118 9.37 -5.75 -11.67
CA MET A 118 8.73 -6.31 -10.48
C MET A 118 9.30 -7.72 -10.26
N ASN A 119 10.12 -7.91 -9.25
CA ASN A 119 10.53 -9.23 -8.76
C ASN A 119 9.72 -9.52 -7.49
N ILE A 120 8.68 -10.35 -7.60
CA ILE A 120 7.93 -10.83 -6.43
C ILE A 120 8.34 -12.28 -6.17
N GLU A 121 9.14 -12.50 -5.15
CA GLU A 121 9.43 -13.83 -4.63
C GLU A 121 8.33 -14.22 -3.64
N THR A 122 7.24 -14.82 -4.14
CA THR A 122 6.21 -15.36 -3.26
C THR A 122 6.57 -16.77 -2.85
N MET A 123 6.83 -16.99 -1.56
CA MET A 123 7.10 -18.32 -1.01
C MET A 123 5.93 -19.31 -1.19
N LEU A 124 4.69 -18.80 -1.39
CA LEU A 124 3.46 -19.61 -1.47
C LEU A 124 2.46 -19.14 -2.53
N GLN A 125 2.17 -17.82 -2.61
CA GLN A 125 1.16 -17.27 -3.51
C GLN A 125 1.27 -15.75 -3.68
N LEU A 126 0.91 -15.24 -4.86
CA LEU A 126 0.62 -13.83 -5.15
C LEU A 126 -0.88 -13.69 -5.42
N ALA A 127 -1.55 -12.73 -4.79
CA ALA A 127 -2.97 -12.44 -5.05
C ALA A 127 -3.16 -10.97 -5.44
N VAL A 128 -3.84 -10.74 -6.57
CA VAL A 128 -4.26 -9.43 -7.05
C VAL A 128 -5.77 -9.31 -6.84
N LYS A 129 -6.24 -8.29 -6.12
CA LYS A 129 -7.67 -8.06 -5.84
C LYS A 129 -8.10 -6.68 -6.34
N SER A 130 -9.28 -6.60 -6.95
CA SER A 130 -9.94 -5.36 -7.35
C SER A 130 -11.45 -5.51 -7.13
N GLY A 131 -11.99 -4.82 -6.13
CA GLY A 131 -13.39 -4.99 -5.71
C GLY A 131 -13.70 -6.46 -5.39
N ASN A 132 -14.75 -7.00 -6.04
CA ASN A 132 -15.15 -8.40 -5.91
C ASN A 132 -14.47 -9.34 -6.94
N THR A 133 -13.38 -8.90 -7.56
CA THR A 133 -12.58 -9.69 -8.49
C THR A 133 -11.22 -9.97 -7.86
N SER A 134 -10.74 -11.22 -7.95
CA SER A 134 -9.40 -11.57 -7.55
C SER A 134 -8.78 -12.57 -8.48
N LEU A 135 -7.47 -12.43 -8.69
CA LEU A 135 -6.60 -13.34 -9.39
C LEU A 135 -5.57 -13.86 -8.38
N THR A 136 -5.37 -15.17 -8.31
CA THR A 136 -4.32 -15.75 -7.48
C THR A 136 -3.35 -16.51 -8.35
N ILE A 137 -2.06 -16.23 -8.20
CA ILE A 137 -0.95 -16.92 -8.84
C ILE A 137 -0.25 -17.72 -7.75
N LYS A 138 -0.15 -19.03 -7.91
CA LYS A 138 0.50 -19.92 -6.93
C LYS A 138 1.54 -20.77 -7.62
N LYS A 139 2.62 -21.06 -6.90
CA LYS A 139 3.49 -22.20 -7.23
C LYS A 139 2.86 -23.43 -6.59
N ASP A 140 2.42 -24.38 -7.40
CA ASP A 140 2.07 -25.71 -6.92
C ASP A 140 3.24 -26.66 -7.23
N GLY A 141 3.31 -27.82 -6.57
CA GLY A 141 4.38 -28.80 -6.81
C GLY A 141 4.38 -29.41 -8.22
N LYS A 142 3.62 -28.83 -9.16
CA LYS A 142 3.54 -29.22 -10.58
C LYS A 142 3.76 -28.02 -11.51
N GLY A 143 4.12 -26.84 -10.99
CA GLY A 143 4.35 -25.62 -11.77
C GLY A 143 3.70 -24.36 -11.18
N ILE A 144 3.21 -23.48 -12.05
CA ILE A 144 2.57 -22.20 -11.68
C ILE A 144 1.11 -22.25 -12.11
N SER A 145 0.18 -22.11 -11.18
CA SER A 145 -1.26 -22.03 -11.46
C SER A 145 -1.79 -20.61 -11.29
N VAL A 146 -2.71 -20.21 -12.18
CA VAL A 146 -3.48 -18.97 -12.08
C VAL A 146 -4.95 -19.32 -11.87
N SER A 147 -5.55 -18.78 -10.80
CA SER A 147 -6.92 -19.07 -10.38
C SER A 147 -7.77 -17.82 -10.19
N ASP A 148 -9.08 -17.95 -10.39
CA ASP A 148 -10.06 -16.93 -10.08
C ASP A 148 -10.35 -16.83 -8.56
N LYS A 149 -11.28 -15.94 -8.19
CA LYS A 149 -11.71 -15.74 -6.79
C LYS A 149 -12.37 -16.94 -6.12
N ARG A 150 -12.88 -17.89 -6.90
CA ARG A 150 -13.50 -19.13 -6.43
C ARG A 150 -12.47 -20.25 -6.29
N GLY A 151 -11.21 -20.01 -6.66
CA GLY A 151 -10.16 -21.01 -6.70
C GLY A 151 -10.18 -21.88 -7.96
N VAL A 152 -11.03 -21.56 -8.96
CA VAL A 152 -11.04 -22.27 -10.23
C VAL A 152 -9.77 -21.92 -10.99
N VAL A 153 -8.98 -22.93 -11.37
CA VAL A 153 -7.75 -22.74 -12.15
C VAL A 153 -8.12 -22.35 -13.57
N CYS A 154 -7.72 -21.14 -13.98
CA CYS A 154 -7.89 -20.65 -15.34
C CYS A 154 -6.88 -21.34 -16.29
N PHE A 155 -5.60 -21.31 -15.90
CA PHE A 155 -4.54 -22.04 -16.58
C PHE A 155 -3.39 -22.36 -15.61
N ARG A 156 -2.56 -23.31 -15.99
CA ARG A 156 -1.31 -23.69 -15.30
C ARG A 156 -0.17 -23.74 -16.31
N ILE A 157 1.01 -23.32 -15.89
CA ILE A 157 2.28 -23.59 -16.58
C ILE A 157 2.95 -24.71 -15.80
N ASP A 158 3.21 -25.86 -16.43
CA ASP A 158 3.90 -26.96 -15.74
C ASP A 158 5.41 -26.72 -15.58
N GLU A 159 6.10 -27.62 -14.89
CA GLU A 159 7.56 -27.53 -14.67
C GLU A 159 8.39 -27.57 -15.96
N ARG A 160 7.82 -28.06 -17.05
CA ARG A 160 8.46 -28.11 -18.38
C ARG A 160 8.16 -26.84 -19.19
N GLY A 161 7.33 -25.93 -18.68
CA GLY A 161 6.95 -24.69 -19.34
C GLY A 161 5.72 -24.81 -20.24
N TYR A 162 5.00 -25.93 -20.25
CA TYR A 162 3.77 -26.06 -21.06
C TYR A 162 2.57 -25.42 -20.38
N VAL A 163 1.76 -24.73 -21.18
CA VAL A 163 0.55 -24.07 -20.71
C VAL A 163 -0.65 -25.01 -20.87
N HIS A 164 -1.31 -25.30 -19.76
CA HIS A 164 -2.54 -26.10 -19.67
C HIS A 164 -3.70 -25.20 -19.27
N GLY A 165 -4.76 -25.14 -20.05
CA GLY A 165 -5.94 -24.34 -19.72
C GLY A 165 -7.08 -24.58 -20.71
N ASN A 166 -8.31 -24.34 -20.27
CA ASN A 166 -9.46 -24.34 -21.17
C ASN A 166 -9.53 -22.99 -21.89
N PHE A 167 -8.69 -22.85 -22.92
CA PHE A 167 -8.71 -21.69 -23.81
C PHE A 167 -9.89 -21.84 -24.77
N VAL A 168 -10.94 -21.06 -24.56
CA VAL A 168 -12.03 -20.95 -25.54
C VAL A 168 -11.45 -20.20 -26.75
N ASN A 169 -11.07 -20.92 -27.80
CA ASN A 169 -10.73 -20.31 -29.07
C ASN A 169 -11.97 -19.61 -29.62
N LYS A 170 -11.99 -18.27 -29.62
CA LYS A 170 -12.98 -17.47 -30.34
C LYS A 170 -12.76 -17.47 -31.88
N GLY A 171 -11.88 -18.34 -32.37
CA GLY A 171 -11.73 -18.67 -33.79
C GLY A 171 -12.39 -20.02 -34.07
N GLY A 172 -13.35 -20.03 -34.97
CA GLY A 172 -14.32 -21.11 -35.17
C GLY A 172 -13.74 -22.50 -35.38
N SER A 173 -13.97 -23.36 -34.40
CA SER A 173 -14.44 -24.72 -34.64
C SER A 173 -15.45 -24.99 -33.54
N ALA A 174 -16.70 -25.28 -33.91
CA ALA A 174 -17.70 -25.71 -32.95
C ALA A 174 -17.09 -26.86 -32.12
N THR A 175 -17.04 -26.69 -30.80
CA THR A 175 -16.83 -27.82 -29.89
C THR A 175 -17.77 -28.93 -30.37
N PRO A 176 -17.26 -30.13 -30.72
CA PRO A 176 -18.14 -31.21 -31.14
C PRO A 176 -19.11 -31.45 -29.98
N VAL A 177 -20.39 -31.21 -30.24
CA VAL A 177 -21.43 -31.55 -29.28
C VAL A 177 -21.46 -33.06 -29.25
N LEU A 178 -20.92 -33.63 -28.17
CA LEU A 178 -20.94 -35.07 -27.95
C LEU A 178 -22.40 -35.50 -27.83
N THR A 179 -22.78 -36.56 -28.54
CA THR A 179 -24.09 -37.17 -28.32
C THR A 179 -24.12 -37.82 -26.93
N GLU A 180 -25.33 -38.02 -26.39
CA GLU A 180 -25.51 -38.67 -25.09
C GLU A 180 -24.81 -40.04 -25.04
N GLU A 181 -24.84 -40.80 -26.13
CA GLU A 181 -24.14 -42.08 -26.26
C GLU A 181 -22.62 -41.94 -26.13
N GLN A 182 -22.03 -40.91 -26.75
CA GLN A 182 -20.59 -40.66 -26.66
C GLN A 182 -20.17 -40.25 -25.24
N ILE A 183 -21.05 -39.53 -24.52
CA ILE A 183 -20.84 -39.17 -23.12
C ILE A 183 -20.91 -40.42 -22.24
N ILE A 184 -21.93 -41.26 -22.42
CA ILE A 184 -22.09 -42.52 -21.69
C ILE A 184 -20.89 -43.43 -21.91
N GLN A 185 -20.45 -43.61 -23.16
CA GLN A 185 -19.35 -44.48 -23.50
C GLN A 185 -18.02 -44.02 -22.89
N GLN A 186 -17.78 -42.70 -22.81
CA GLN A 186 -16.61 -42.14 -22.12
C GLN A 186 -16.67 -42.34 -20.59
N LEU A 187 -17.85 -42.18 -19.99
CA LEU A 187 -18.06 -42.41 -18.56
C LEU A 187 -17.86 -43.88 -18.20
N GLU A 188 -18.40 -44.80 -19.00
CA GLU A 188 -18.22 -46.24 -18.83
C GLU A 188 -16.75 -46.63 -18.97
N THR A 189 -16.08 -46.19 -20.03
CA THR A 189 -14.64 -46.46 -20.25
C THR A 189 -13.80 -45.95 -19.07
N SER A 190 -14.13 -44.77 -18.55
CA SER A 190 -13.46 -44.18 -17.38
C SER A 190 -13.76 -44.95 -16.08
N ALA A 191 -14.98 -45.46 -15.93
CA ALA A 191 -15.37 -46.28 -14.78
C ALA A 191 -14.66 -47.65 -14.80
N PHE A 192 -14.60 -48.30 -15.96
CA PHE A 192 -13.85 -49.54 -16.16
C PHE A 192 -12.34 -49.36 -15.90
N ALA A 193 -11.75 -48.25 -16.37
CA ALA A 193 -10.34 -47.93 -16.12
C ALA A 193 -10.03 -47.65 -14.64
N LYS A 194 -11.02 -47.23 -13.84
CA LYS A 194 -10.89 -47.08 -12.38
C LYS A 194 -11.07 -48.39 -11.62
N GLN A 195 -11.91 -49.30 -12.12
CA GLN A 195 -12.10 -50.64 -11.54
C GLN A 195 -10.93 -51.59 -11.86
N SER A 196 -10.21 -51.36 -12.96
CA SER A 196 -9.07 -52.20 -13.37
C SER A 196 -7.73 -51.86 -12.70
N LYS A 197 -7.68 -50.87 -11.79
CA LYS A 197 -6.52 -50.67 -10.90
C LYS A 197 -6.68 -51.57 -9.67
N PRO A 198 -5.88 -52.64 -9.50
CA PRO A 198 -5.84 -53.35 -8.24
C PRO A 198 -5.25 -52.42 -7.17
N LEU A 199 -5.83 -52.48 -5.96
CA LEU A 199 -5.24 -51.90 -4.75
C LEU A 199 -3.81 -52.45 -4.59
N GLN A 200 -2.82 -51.58 -4.71
CA GLN A 200 -1.51 -51.74 -4.09
C GLN A 200 -1.41 -50.72 -2.96
#